data_AF-A0A1Y2WI03-F1
#
_entry.id   AF-A0A1Y2WI03-F1
#
_cell.length_a   1.000
_cell.length_b   1.000
_cell.length_c   1.000
_cell.angle_alpha   90.00
_cell.angle_beta   90.00
_cell.angle_gamma   90.00
#
_symmetry.space_group_name_H-M   'P 1'
#
loop_
_entity.id
_entity.type
_entity.pdbx_description
1 polymer ?
#
loop_
_entity_poly.entity_id
_entity_poly.type
_entity_poly.pdbx_seq_one_letter_code
_entity_poly.pdbx_strand_id
1 'polypeptide(L)'
;MRAATKADLDAITWIVVGGFPDDPGCNYKFPYRTEYPDDFRKWTRLEYEGYLNQPDKYASLVTTAPVLAEGRVIQKPIAIGIWDVSACKDRGIDKRRDANSEHMKAYAAASSHGFEKYFAKYGNKQLNLWMLITHPDFRRRGAATMLGYDLVGSVTARVLREDEHVDIDIMEKIIRENDDSALGGSSHLKQSKG
;
A
#
# COMPACT_ATOMS: atom_id res chain seq x y z
N MET A 1 -1.19 -15.53 4.37
CA MET A 1 -0.65 -14.42 3.56
C MET A 1 -0.14 -15.00 2.25
N ARG A 2 -0.26 -14.26 1.14
CA ARG A 2 0.32 -14.61 -0.16
C ARG A 2 0.54 -13.36 -1.01
N ALA A 3 1.28 -13.50 -2.11
CA ALA A 3 1.33 -12.47 -3.15
C ALA A 3 -0.08 -12.19 -3.70
N ALA A 4 -0.35 -10.90 -3.94
CA ALA A 4 -1.56 -10.44 -4.59
C ALA A 4 -1.50 -10.69 -6.09
N THR A 5 -2.65 -10.98 -6.69
CA THR A 5 -2.81 -11.22 -8.13
C THR A 5 -3.89 -10.30 -8.69
N LYS A 6 -4.00 -10.20 -10.03
CA LYS A 6 -5.09 -9.45 -10.66
C LYS A 6 -6.49 -9.95 -10.28
N ALA A 7 -6.64 -11.22 -9.95
CA ALA A 7 -7.91 -11.78 -9.47
C ALA A 7 -8.34 -11.20 -8.12
N ASP A 8 -7.39 -10.64 -7.35
CA ASP A 8 -7.68 -10.01 -6.06
C ASP A 8 -8.12 -8.54 -6.20
N LEU A 9 -8.04 -7.93 -7.38
CA LEU A 9 -8.21 -6.49 -7.58
C LEU A 9 -9.55 -5.94 -7.04
N ASP A 10 -10.64 -6.68 -7.22
CA ASP A 10 -11.94 -6.30 -6.66
C ASP A 10 -11.96 -6.34 -5.13
N ALA A 11 -11.39 -7.39 -4.53
CA ALA A 11 -11.27 -7.50 -3.08
C ALA A 11 -10.34 -6.43 -2.50
N ILE A 12 -9.23 -6.13 -3.18
CA ILE A 12 -8.29 -5.07 -2.81
C ILE A 12 -8.98 -3.71 -2.86
N THR A 13 -9.68 -3.39 -3.95
CA THR A 13 -10.42 -2.13 -4.07
C THR A 13 -11.43 -1.99 -2.93
N TRP A 14 -12.14 -3.07 -2.58
CA TRP A 14 -13.07 -3.10 -1.46
C TRP A 14 -12.37 -2.88 -0.10
N ILE A 15 -11.24 -3.56 0.15
CA ILE A 15 -10.42 -3.36 1.37
C ILE A 15 -10.02 -1.89 1.51
N VAL A 16 -9.52 -1.31 0.42
CA VAL A 16 -8.91 0.02 0.42
C VAL A 16 -9.97 1.10 0.57
N VAL A 17 -11.04 1.05 -0.22
CA VAL A 17 -12.14 2.02 -0.11
C VAL A 17 -12.80 1.95 1.26
N GLY A 18 -12.98 0.76 1.83
CA GLY A 18 -13.55 0.59 3.16
C GLY A 18 -12.60 0.99 4.30
N GLY A 19 -11.29 0.82 4.12
CA GLY A 19 -10.29 1.09 5.15
C GLY A 19 -9.75 2.51 5.16
N PHE A 20 -9.81 3.22 4.03
CA PHE A 20 -9.24 4.56 3.88
C PHE A 20 -9.85 5.69 4.70
N PRO A 21 -11.15 5.68 5.09
CA PRO A 21 -11.71 6.76 5.91
C PRO A 21 -10.97 7.03 7.23
N ASP A 22 -10.22 6.03 7.73
CA ASP A 22 -9.42 6.15 8.96
C ASP A 22 -8.00 6.68 8.73
N ASP A 23 -7.56 6.85 7.48
CA ASP A 23 -6.27 7.46 7.13
C ASP A 23 -6.44 8.99 7.03
N PRO A 24 -5.81 9.78 7.92
CA PRO A 24 -5.86 11.25 7.83
C PRO A 24 -5.33 11.78 6.50
N GLY A 25 -4.32 11.14 5.91
CA GLY A 25 -3.80 11.50 4.60
C GLY A 25 -4.83 11.29 3.48
N CYS A 26 -5.67 10.26 3.57
CA CYS A 26 -6.79 10.07 2.66
C CYS A 26 -7.85 11.17 2.80
N ASN A 27 -8.19 11.55 4.03
CA ASN A 27 -9.15 12.64 4.29
C ASN A 27 -8.67 13.97 3.69
N TYR A 28 -7.38 14.28 3.87
CA TYR A 28 -6.76 15.48 3.34
C TYR A 28 -6.72 15.47 1.80
N LYS A 29 -6.23 14.39 1.19
CA LYS A 29 -6.09 14.27 -0.28
C LYS A 29 -7.42 14.23 -1.03
N PHE A 30 -8.42 13.56 -0.45
CA PHE A 30 -9.69 13.24 -1.11
C PHE A 30 -10.89 13.77 -0.30
N PRO A 31 -11.02 15.10 -0.15
CA PRO A 31 -12.08 15.69 0.65
C PRO A 31 -13.47 15.49 0.04
N TYR A 32 -13.57 15.33 -1.29
CA TYR A 32 -14.84 15.21 -2.02
C TYR A 32 -15.25 13.76 -2.29
N ARG A 33 -14.55 12.77 -1.72
CA ARG A 33 -14.82 11.34 -1.98
C ARG A 33 -16.22 10.88 -1.59
N THR A 34 -16.88 11.56 -0.65
CA THR A 34 -18.26 11.28 -0.25
C THR A 34 -19.27 11.81 -1.25
N GLU A 35 -18.95 12.91 -1.93
CA GLU A 35 -19.74 13.48 -3.03
C GLU A 35 -19.53 12.71 -4.34
N TYR A 36 -18.29 12.22 -4.57
CA TYR A 36 -17.90 11.47 -5.77
C TYR A 36 -17.38 10.05 -5.42
N PRO A 37 -18.20 9.17 -4.80
CA PRO A 37 -17.75 7.86 -4.34
C PRO A 37 -17.37 6.92 -5.49
N ASP A 38 -18.04 7.02 -6.63
CA ASP A 38 -17.73 6.21 -7.82
C ASP A 38 -16.37 6.60 -8.42
N ASP A 39 -16.03 7.89 -8.42
CA ASP A 39 -14.72 8.36 -8.87
C ASP A 39 -13.62 7.86 -7.91
N PHE A 40 -13.83 8.01 -6.60
CA PHE A 40 -12.88 7.51 -5.60
C PHE A 40 -12.63 6.01 -5.78
N ARG A 41 -13.68 5.20 -5.96
CA ARG A 41 -13.57 3.76 -6.22
C ARG A 41 -12.85 3.46 -7.53
N LYS A 42 -13.22 4.15 -8.62
CA LYS A 42 -12.64 3.96 -9.95
C LYS A 42 -11.14 4.23 -9.93
N TRP A 43 -10.72 5.37 -9.38
CA TRP A 43 -9.33 5.77 -9.34
C TRP A 43 -8.51 4.92 -8.38
N THR A 44 -9.08 4.54 -7.23
CA THR A 44 -8.47 3.55 -6.32
C THR A 44 -8.23 2.22 -7.05
N ARG A 45 -9.21 1.71 -7.79
CA ARG A 45 -9.02 0.47 -8.58
C ARG A 45 -7.86 0.61 -9.58
N LEU A 46 -7.82 1.71 -10.33
CA LEU A 46 -6.79 1.95 -11.35
C LEU A 46 -5.38 2.06 -10.73
N GLU A 47 -5.27 2.70 -9.58
CA GLU A 47 -4.01 2.82 -8.84
C GLU A 47 -3.47 1.46 -8.41
N TYR A 48 -4.33 0.63 -7.79
CA TYR A 48 -3.93 -0.70 -7.32
C TYR A 48 -3.72 -1.70 -8.46
N GLU A 49 -4.47 -1.59 -9.56
CA GLU A 49 -4.16 -2.31 -10.79
C GLU A 49 -2.76 -1.92 -11.31
N GLY A 50 -2.41 -0.64 -11.22
CA GLY A 50 -1.09 -0.13 -11.56
C GLY A 50 0.04 -0.79 -10.74
N TYR A 51 -0.16 -0.99 -9.44
CA TYR A 51 0.82 -1.70 -8.60
C TYR A 51 0.95 -3.17 -9.00
N LEU A 52 -0.17 -3.87 -9.19
CA LEU A 52 -0.18 -5.28 -9.59
C LEU A 52 0.42 -5.52 -10.98
N ASN A 53 0.40 -4.52 -11.86
CA ASN A 53 1.03 -4.56 -13.18
C ASN A 53 2.55 -4.35 -13.17
N GLN A 54 3.14 -4.02 -12.02
CA GLN A 54 4.57 -3.74 -11.89
C GLN A 54 5.18 -4.54 -10.73
N PRO A 55 5.16 -5.88 -10.79
CA PRO A 55 5.67 -6.73 -9.71
C PRO A 55 7.17 -6.53 -9.43
N ASP A 56 7.93 -6.05 -10.42
CA ASP A 56 9.37 -5.74 -10.25
C ASP A 56 9.62 -4.48 -9.42
N LYS A 57 8.59 -3.62 -9.25
CA LYS A 57 8.66 -2.37 -8.48
C LYS A 57 7.87 -2.42 -7.19
N TYR A 58 6.84 -3.25 -7.14
CA TYR A 58 5.94 -3.33 -6.00
C TYR A 58 5.74 -4.78 -5.56
N ALA A 59 6.10 -5.07 -4.32
CA ALA A 59 5.67 -6.28 -3.67
C ALA A 59 4.30 -6.04 -3.01
N SER A 60 3.25 -6.54 -3.65
CA SER A 60 1.87 -6.47 -3.16
C SER A 60 1.49 -7.79 -2.47
N LEU A 61 1.21 -7.75 -1.18
CA LEU A 61 0.87 -8.91 -0.37
C LEU A 61 -0.55 -8.79 0.19
N VAL A 62 -1.26 -9.91 0.28
CA VAL A 62 -2.59 -9.99 0.90
C VAL A 62 -2.65 -11.02 2.02
N THR A 63 -3.42 -10.70 3.05
CA THR A 63 -3.88 -11.66 4.04
C THR A 63 -5.33 -12.04 3.73
N THR A 64 -5.64 -13.33 3.76
CA THR A 64 -6.97 -13.87 3.49
C THR A 64 -7.62 -14.38 4.75
N ALA A 65 -8.96 -14.38 4.78
CA ALA A 65 -9.75 -15.06 5.80
C ALA A 65 -10.86 -15.90 5.15
N PRO A 66 -11.30 -16.99 5.82
CA PRO A 66 -12.46 -17.75 5.38
C PRO A 66 -13.73 -16.90 5.49
N VAL A 67 -14.50 -16.82 4.41
CA VAL A 67 -15.80 -16.13 4.34
C VAL A 67 -16.80 -17.04 3.65
N LEU A 68 -18.04 -17.10 4.16
CA LEU A 68 -19.13 -17.82 3.49
C LEU A 68 -19.67 -16.95 2.34
N ALA A 69 -19.55 -17.43 1.11
CA ALA A 69 -20.10 -16.82 -0.10
C ALA A 69 -20.85 -17.88 -0.89
N GLU A 70 -22.12 -17.63 -1.21
CA GLU A 70 -22.96 -18.54 -2.03
C GLU A 70 -22.95 -19.99 -1.51
N GLY A 71 -23.00 -20.17 -0.18
CA GLY A 71 -23.01 -21.49 0.46
C GLY A 71 -21.66 -22.21 0.50
N ARG A 72 -20.56 -21.57 0.07
CA ARG A 72 -19.19 -22.12 0.11
C ARG A 72 -18.26 -21.24 0.92
N VAL A 73 -17.33 -21.86 1.64
CA VAL A 73 -16.26 -21.12 2.34
C VAL A 73 -15.15 -20.80 1.34
N ILE A 74 -14.89 -19.52 1.13
CA ILE A 74 -13.82 -19.02 0.26
C ILE A 74 -12.74 -18.30 1.06
N GLN A 75 -11.50 -18.28 0.56
CA GLN A 75 -10.41 -17.49 1.13
C GLN A 75 -10.41 -16.08 0.53
N LYS A 76 -11.12 -15.15 1.18
CA LYS A 76 -11.25 -13.77 0.71
C LYS A 76 -10.07 -12.93 1.21
N PRO A 77 -9.42 -12.12 0.38
CA PRO A 77 -8.51 -11.07 0.85
C PRO A 77 -9.21 -10.11 1.81
N ILE A 78 -8.56 -9.79 2.93
CA ILE A 78 -9.09 -8.91 3.99
C ILE A 78 -8.11 -7.80 4.40
N ALA A 79 -6.85 -7.92 4.02
CA ALA A 79 -5.83 -6.91 4.23
C ALA A 79 -4.84 -6.92 3.07
N ILE A 80 -4.25 -5.76 2.78
CA ILE A 80 -3.21 -5.57 1.77
C ILE A 80 -2.04 -4.78 2.36
N GLY A 81 -0.83 -5.18 1.97
CA GLY A 81 0.41 -4.43 2.17
C GLY A 81 1.09 -4.22 0.81
N ILE A 82 1.50 -2.98 0.51
CA ILE A 82 2.25 -2.65 -0.70
C ILE A 82 3.62 -2.14 -0.27
N TRP A 83 4.65 -2.84 -0.71
CA TRP A 83 6.04 -2.47 -0.49
C TRP A 83 6.61 -1.90 -1.78
N ASP A 84 7.12 -0.68 -1.73
CA ASP A 84 7.76 0.00 -2.84
C ASP A 84 9.27 -0.31 -2.85
N VAL A 85 9.72 -0.89 -3.97
CA VAL A 85 11.10 -1.25 -4.26
C VAL A 85 11.82 -0.13 -5.03
N SER A 86 11.08 0.84 -5.58
CA SER A 86 11.61 2.03 -6.26
C SER A 86 10.57 3.16 -6.31
N ALA A 87 10.76 4.19 -5.47
CA ALA A 87 9.87 5.35 -5.34
C ALA A 87 9.27 5.80 -6.69
N CYS A 88 7.96 5.58 -6.90
CA CYS A 88 7.31 5.93 -8.16
C CYS A 88 6.51 7.24 -8.09
N LYS A 89 6.47 7.92 -9.24
CA LYS A 89 5.81 9.21 -9.46
C LYS A 89 4.34 9.05 -9.86
N ASP A 90 3.64 10.15 -9.62
CA ASP A 90 2.22 10.43 -9.77
C ASP A 90 1.52 9.92 -11.03
N ARG A 91 0.29 9.41 -10.87
CA ARG A 91 -0.59 9.02 -11.99
C ARG A 91 -1.99 9.61 -11.81
N GLY A 92 -2.25 10.70 -12.52
CA GLY A 92 -3.62 11.09 -12.89
C GLY A 92 -4.37 12.01 -11.93
N ILE A 93 -3.68 12.78 -11.08
CA ILE A 93 -4.30 13.78 -10.18
C ILE A 93 -5.30 14.68 -10.91
N ASP A 94 -4.97 15.14 -12.12
CA ASP A 94 -5.74 16.17 -12.83
C ASP A 94 -7.11 15.70 -13.36
N LYS A 95 -7.48 14.43 -13.18
CA LYS A 95 -8.74 13.84 -13.70
C LYS A 95 -9.69 13.37 -12.60
N ARG A 96 -9.35 13.57 -11.33
CA ARG A 96 -10.09 13.09 -10.15
C ARG A 96 -11.02 14.17 -9.62
N ARG A 97 -12.34 13.92 -9.57
CA ARG A 97 -13.30 14.86 -8.93
C ARG A 97 -13.33 14.70 -7.42
N ASP A 98 -12.94 13.54 -6.91
CA ASP A 98 -12.86 13.21 -5.50
C ASP A 98 -11.65 13.86 -4.79
N ALA A 99 -10.66 14.34 -5.54
CA ALA A 99 -9.40 14.85 -5.04
C ALA A 99 -9.32 16.38 -5.06
N ASN A 100 -8.56 16.95 -4.11
CA ASN A 100 -8.12 18.34 -4.18
C ASN A 100 -6.67 18.37 -4.69
N SER A 101 -6.44 18.98 -5.86
CA SER A 101 -5.13 18.98 -6.51
C SER A 101 -4.05 19.72 -5.73
N GLU A 102 -4.40 20.78 -4.99
CA GLU A 102 -3.45 21.50 -4.14
C GLU A 102 -3.06 20.67 -2.92
N HIS A 103 -4.03 19.99 -2.29
CA HIS A 103 -3.76 19.08 -1.18
C HIS A 103 -2.87 17.90 -1.62
N MET A 104 -3.13 17.33 -2.80
CA MET A 104 -2.29 16.27 -3.36
C MET A 104 -0.84 16.73 -3.58
N LYS A 105 -0.63 17.92 -4.15
CA LYS A 105 0.72 18.49 -4.34
C LYS A 105 1.40 18.75 -3.00
N ALA A 106 0.68 19.30 -2.03
CA ALA A 106 1.19 19.58 -0.70
C ALA A 106 1.60 18.29 0.03
N TYR A 107 0.74 17.27 -0.01
CA TYR A 107 1.03 15.94 0.54
C TYR A 107 2.25 15.32 -0.14
N ALA A 108 2.31 15.31 -1.48
CA ALA A 108 3.44 14.76 -2.22
C ALA A 108 4.77 15.47 -1.89
N ALA A 109 4.76 16.80 -1.76
CA ALA A 109 5.93 17.57 -1.36
C ALA A 109 6.36 17.25 0.08
N ALA A 110 5.41 17.16 1.01
CA ALA A 110 5.67 16.82 2.41
C ALA A 110 6.24 15.39 2.55
N SER A 111 5.63 14.40 1.89
CA SER A 111 6.11 13.01 1.86
C SER A 111 7.51 12.92 1.26
N SER A 112 7.76 13.62 0.14
CA SER A 112 9.08 13.63 -0.50
C SER A 112 10.15 14.24 0.41
N HIS A 113 9.83 15.34 1.10
CA HIS A 113 10.74 15.98 2.05
C HIS A 113 11.03 15.07 3.25
N GLY A 114 10.01 14.41 3.81
CA GLY A 114 10.17 13.44 4.89
C GLY A 114 11.03 12.25 4.48
N PHE A 115 10.79 11.71 3.27
CA PHE A 115 11.59 10.64 2.71
C PHE A 115 13.06 11.02 2.60
N GLU A 116 13.35 12.17 1.98
CA GLU A 116 14.72 12.65 1.80
C GLU A 116 15.43 12.86 3.14
N LYS A 117 14.75 13.48 4.10
CA LYS A 117 15.33 13.82 5.40
C LYS A 117 15.68 12.59 6.25
N TYR A 118 14.83 11.57 6.24
CA TYR A 118 14.93 10.46 7.20
C TYR A 118 15.38 9.13 6.58
N PHE A 119 15.05 8.88 5.31
CA PHE A 119 15.17 7.55 4.70
C PHE A 119 16.12 7.49 3.50
N ALA A 120 16.45 8.61 2.86
CA ALA A 120 17.37 8.60 1.70
C ALA A 120 18.73 7.95 2.01
N LYS A 121 19.22 8.08 3.25
CA LYS A 121 20.47 7.47 3.72
C LYS A 121 20.53 5.94 3.59
N TYR A 122 19.39 5.26 3.50
CA TYR A 122 19.33 3.81 3.36
C TYR A 122 19.33 3.34 1.90
N GLY A 123 19.03 4.23 0.95
CA GLY A 123 19.05 3.93 -0.49
C GLY A 123 18.29 2.66 -0.86
N ASN A 124 18.94 1.77 -1.62
CA ASN A 124 18.37 0.51 -2.10
C ASN A 124 18.41 -0.63 -1.05
N LYS A 125 18.80 -0.35 0.20
CA LYS A 125 18.86 -1.36 1.27
C LYS A 125 17.56 -1.47 2.07
N GLN A 126 16.49 -0.79 1.64
CA GLN A 126 15.19 -0.77 2.32
C GLN A 126 14.06 -1.04 1.32
N LEU A 127 12.96 -1.60 1.85
CA LEU A 127 11.67 -1.60 1.19
C LEU A 127 10.75 -0.68 1.98
N ASN A 128 10.14 0.27 1.28
CA ASN A 128 9.24 1.22 1.92
C ASN A 128 7.84 0.63 1.96
N LEU A 129 7.23 0.50 3.14
CA LEU A 129 5.82 0.19 3.20
C LEU A 129 5.03 1.42 2.72
N TRP A 130 4.50 1.34 1.51
CA TRP A 130 3.73 2.41 0.88
C TRP A 130 2.30 2.46 1.42
N MET A 131 1.68 1.28 1.57
CA MET A 131 0.30 1.16 2.02
C MET A 131 0.14 -0.07 2.90
N LEU A 132 -0.60 0.07 4.00
CA LEU A 132 -1.08 -1.06 4.79
C LEU A 132 -2.52 -0.82 5.22
N ILE A 133 -3.42 -1.66 4.74
CA ILE A 133 -4.85 -1.51 5.02
C ILE A 133 -5.45 -2.86 5.39
N THR A 134 -6.22 -2.88 6.48
CA THR A 134 -7.12 -3.98 6.83
C THR A 134 -8.56 -3.48 6.77
N HIS A 135 -9.43 -4.23 6.10
CA HIS A 135 -10.85 -3.89 6.00
C HIS A 135 -11.47 -3.79 7.41
N PRO A 136 -12.32 -2.79 7.71
CA PRO A 136 -12.91 -2.56 9.04
C PRO A 136 -13.43 -3.82 9.73
N ASP A 137 -14.22 -4.62 9.02
CA ASP A 137 -14.84 -5.86 9.55
C ASP A 137 -13.84 -6.90 10.07
N PHE A 138 -12.56 -6.83 9.66
CA PHE A 138 -11.52 -7.80 9.97
C PHE A 138 -10.39 -7.25 10.84
N ARG A 139 -10.51 -6.01 11.33
CA ARG A 139 -9.52 -5.38 12.21
C ARG A 139 -9.41 -6.08 13.56
N ARG A 140 -8.27 -5.83 14.25
CA ARG A 140 -7.94 -6.40 15.58
C ARG A 140 -7.83 -7.93 15.60
N ARG A 141 -7.58 -8.54 14.43
CA ARG A 141 -7.39 -10.01 14.25
C ARG A 141 -6.00 -10.39 13.76
N GLY A 142 -5.03 -9.47 13.83
CA GLY A 142 -3.64 -9.72 13.41
C GLY A 142 -3.37 -9.75 11.90
N ALA A 143 -4.37 -9.48 11.05
CA ALA A 143 -4.21 -9.58 9.59
C ALA A 143 -3.13 -8.64 9.02
N ALA A 144 -3.03 -7.43 9.56
CA ALA A 144 -1.98 -6.47 9.29
C ALA A 144 -0.60 -7.00 9.71
N THR A 145 -0.47 -7.46 10.97
CA THR A 145 0.78 -8.02 11.51
C THR A 145 1.31 -9.17 10.67
N MET A 146 0.42 -10.00 10.11
CA MET A 146 0.81 -11.09 9.20
C MET A 146 1.48 -10.63 7.90
N LEU A 147 1.28 -9.37 7.47
CA LEU A 147 1.89 -8.81 6.26
C LEU A 147 3.38 -8.45 6.46
N GLY A 148 3.91 -8.66 7.66
CA GLY A 148 5.34 -8.70 7.95
C GLY A 148 6.01 -7.33 7.91
N TYR A 149 5.64 -6.46 8.85
CA TYR A 149 6.36 -5.21 9.13
C TYR A 149 6.81 -5.19 10.59
N ASP A 150 7.95 -4.56 10.84
CA ASP A 150 8.34 -4.12 12.18
C ASP A 150 8.17 -2.59 12.21
N LEU A 151 7.34 -2.06 13.10
CA LEU A 151 7.23 -0.61 13.27
C LEU A 151 8.54 -0.08 13.88
N VAL A 152 9.40 0.49 13.04
CA VAL A 152 10.69 1.08 13.45
C VAL A 152 10.62 2.58 13.71
N GLY A 153 9.52 3.24 13.33
CA GLY A 153 9.27 4.66 13.61
C GLY A 153 7.99 5.16 12.95
N SER A 154 7.58 6.39 13.29
CA SER A 154 6.53 7.14 12.60
C SER A 154 7.02 8.57 12.34
N VAL A 155 6.54 9.21 11.27
CA VAL A 155 6.93 10.58 10.92
C VAL A 155 5.69 11.45 10.73
N THR A 156 5.43 12.36 11.66
CA THR A 156 4.45 13.42 11.44
C THR A 156 5.02 14.47 10.48
N ALA A 157 4.36 14.71 9.36
CA ALA A 157 4.70 15.78 8.43
C ALA A 157 3.76 16.97 8.60
N ARG A 158 4.30 18.18 8.67
CA ARG A 158 3.49 19.41 8.71
C ARG A 158 3.31 19.95 7.31
N VAL A 159 2.08 20.25 6.92
CA VAL A 159 1.81 20.95 5.65
C VAL A 159 2.05 22.43 5.88
N LEU A 160 3.21 22.92 5.41
CA LEU A 160 3.73 24.25 5.72
C LEU A 160 2.86 25.42 5.24
N ARG A 161 1.87 25.19 4.37
CA ARG A 161 1.02 26.26 3.80
C ARG A 161 -0.32 26.46 4.48
N GLU A 162 -0.78 25.50 5.28
CA GLU A 162 -2.18 25.50 5.79
C GLU A 162 -2.28 25.39 7.31
N ASP A 163 -1.15 25.42 8.04
CA ASP A 163 -1.08 25.11 9.48
C ASP A 163 -1.69 23.73 9.85
N GLU A 164 -1.95 22.88 8.85
CA GLU A 164 -2.45 21.52 9.01
C GLU A 164 -1.33 20.51 9.27
N HIS A 165 -1.65 19.51 10.08
CA HIS A 165 -0.77 18.42 10.46
C HIS A 165 -1.23 17.14 9.77
N VAL A 166 -0.32 16.47 9.06
CA VAL A 166 -0.56 15.17 8.42
C VAL A 166 0.38 14.15 9.03
N ASP A 167 -0.16 13.20 9.78
CA ASP A 167 0.62 12.07 10.28
C ASP A 167 0.91 11.10 9.14
N ILE A 168 2.19 10.81 8.90
CA ILE A 168 2.65 9.82 7.90
C ILE A 168 3.39 8.71 8.64
N ASP A 169 2.69 7.62 8.93
CA ASP A 169 3.33 6.43 9.48
C ASP A 169 4.12 5.72 8.39
N ILE A 170 5.45 5.68 8.54
CA ILE A 170 6.35 4.98 7.61
C ILE A 170 6.89 3.75 8.32
N MET A 171 6.50 2.56 7.85
CA MET A 171 6.94 1.30 8.44
C MET A 171 7.98 0.62 7.54
N GLU A 172 8.97 -0.03 8.14
CA GLU A 172 10.02 -0.71 7.40
C GLU A 172 9.94 -2.23 7.61
N LYS A 173 10.54 -2.97 6.65
CA LYS A 173 10.94 -4.36 6.85
C LYS A 173 12.44 -4.42 6.59
N ILE A 174 13.21 -4.75 7.62
CA ILE A 174 14.65 -5.00 7.46
C ILE A 174 14.83 -6.29 6.66
N ILE A 175 15.38 -6.20 5.46
CA ILE A 175 15.82 -7.38 4.71
C ILE A 175 17.05 -7.94 5.44
N ARG A 176 16.90 -9.07 6.12
CA ARG A 176 18.03 -9.83 6.68
C ARG A 176 18.59 -10.73 5.58
N GLU A 177 19.91 -10.85 5.49
CA GLU A 177 20.65 -11.59 4.43
C GLU A 177 20.28 -13.08 4.27
N ASN A 178 19.36 -13.64 5.06
CA ASN A 178 18.93 -15.04 5.03
C ASN A 178 17.46 -15.25 4.63
N ASP A 179 16.74 -14.21 4.19
CA ASP A 179 15.29 -14.27 3.92
C ASP A 179 14.97 -14.63 2.44
N ASP A 180 15.60 -15.68 1.91
CA ASP A 180 15.39 -16.20 0.54
C ASP A 180 13.95 -16.69 0.28
N SER A 181 13.15 -16.83 1.34
CA SER A 181 11.75 -17.26 1.25
C SER A 181 10.79 -16.16 0.78
N ALA A 182 11.21 -14.89 0.77
CA ALA A 182 10.38 -13.75 0.34
C ALA A 182 10.26 -13.62 -1.19
N LEU A 183 11.17 -14.27 -1.95
CA LEU A 183 11.16 -14.32 -3.40
C LEU A 183 10.81 -15.75 -3.81
N GLY A 184 9.53 -15.98 -4.14
CA GLY A 184 9.04 -17.28 -4.62
C GLY A 184 9.98 -17.86 -5.68
N GLY A 185 10.52 -19.04 -5.38
CA GLY A 185 11.75 -19.53 -5.97
C GLY A 185 11.71 -19.81 -7.48
N SER A 186 12.92 -19.85 -8.04
CA SER A 186 13.26 -20.79 -9.11
C SER A 186 14.51 -21.56 -8.68
N SER A 187 14.28 -22.70 -8.04
CA SER A 187 15.26 -23.77 -8.03
C SER A 187 15.10 -24.52 -9.35
N HIS A 188 16.09 -24.44 -10.23
CA HIS A 188 16.55 -25.51 -11.14
C HIS A 188 17.54 -24.91 -12.14
N LEU A 189 18.84 -25.16 -11.94
CA LEU A 189 19.56 -25.99 -12.92
C LEU A 189 20.70 -26.70 -12.21
N LYS A 190 20.60 -28.03 -12.21
CA LYS A 190 21.64 -28.97 -11.80
C LYS A 190 22.86 -28.83 -12.72
N GLN A 191 24.01 -29.13 -12.12
CA GLN A 191 25.31 -29.37 -12.71
C GLN A 191 25.34 -30.41 -13.85
N SER A 192 26.51 -30.44 -14.51
CA SER A 192 27.09 -31.41 -15.46
C SER A 192 26.96 -30.99 -16.94
N LYS A 193 27.99 -31.02 -17.78
CA LYS A 193 29.23 -31.82 -17.87
C LYS A 193 30.30 -31.05 -18.67
N GLY A 194 31.57 -31.44 -18.51
CA GLY A 194 32.65 -31.19 -19.46
C GLY A 194 33.97 -30.86 -18.81
#